data_AF-A0A7W9PH27-F1
#
_entry.id   AF-A0A7W9PH27-F1
#
_cell.length_a   1.000
_cell.length_b   1.000
_cell.length_c   1.000
_cell.angle_alpha   90.00
_cell.angle_beta   90.00
_cell.angle_gamma   90.00
#
_symmetry.space_group_name_H-M   'P 1'
#
loop_
_entity.id
_entity.type
_entity.pdbx_description
1 polymer ?
#
loop_
_entity_poly.entity_id
_entity_poly.type
_entity_poly.pdbx_seq_one_letter_code
_entity_poly.pdbx_strand_id
1 'polypeptide(L)'
;MATTVAALGALWFTGQSLRATKDQYALSQQTVVTDRVHKAVEHLTTDKPEARLSAIFLLERLAKDSPADHPTIYSILASYVHTQSPVWKCRLVGKPGEPGRLEYDVQTVLTVIGRRHVPHDTADTDIDLSETCLTRARLRGADLGRLNLAGTNLAGADLTGANLADANLAGANLADAVLDGADLTGANTLGATISRGPGA
;
A
#
# COMPACT_ATOMS: atom_id res chain seq x y z
N MET A 1 20.66 56.80 11.67
CA MET A 1 19.19 56.69 11.80
C MET A 1 18.53 56.29 10.48
N ALA A 2 18.66 57.05 9.38
CA ALA A 2 17.99 56.71 8.11
C ALA A 2 18.52 55.42 7.44
N THR A 3 19.83 55.19 7.45
CA THR A 3 20.47 54.01 6.84
C THR A 3 20.13 52.70 7.56
N THR A 4 20.02 52.73 8.89
CA THR A 4 19.66 51.58 9.72
C THR A 4 18.20 51.15 9.54
N VAL A 5 17.27 52.10 9.34
CA VAL A 5 15.86 51.80 9.06
C VAL A 5 15.69 51.18 7.66
N ALA A 6 16.40 51.69 6.66
CA ALA A 6 16.37 51.13 5.31
C ALA A 6 16.91 49.68 5.27
N ALA A 7 17.98 49.38 6.01
CA ALA A 7 18.55 48.04 6.09
C ALA A 7 17.59 47.03 6.76
N LEU A 8 16.89 47.43 7.83
CA LEU A 8 15.88 46.60 8.49
C LEU A 8 14.66 46.34 7.58
N GLY A 9 14.22 47.35 6.83
CA GLY A 9 13.16 47.20 5.84
C GLY A 9 13.52 46.24 4.71
N ALA A 10 14.77 46.31 4.21
CA ALA A 10 15.27 45.38 3.20
C ALA A 10 15.30 43.93 3.70
N LEU A 11 15.83 43.69 4.90
CA LEU A 11 15.87 42.36 5.52
C LEU A 11 14.47 41.79 5.75
N TRP A 12 13.51 42.61 6.16
CA TRP A 12 12.12 42.19 6.33
C TRP A 12 11.47 41.81 5.00
N PHE A 13 11.66 42.61 3.96
CA PHE A 13 11.14 42.33 2.62
C PHE A 13 11.77 41.06 2.02
N THR A 14 13.09 40.88 2.13
CA THR A 14 13.78 39.65 1.72
C THR A 14 13.29 38.44 2.51
N GLY A 15 13.03 38.60 3.81
CA GLY A 15 12.44 37.56 4.66
C GLY A 15 11.03 37.18 4.20
N GLN A 16 10.18 38.15 3.86
CA GLN A 16 8.87 37.89 3.28
C GLN A 16 8.95 37.24 1.90
N SER A 17 9.84 37.72 1.02
CA SER A 17 9.98 37.15 -0.33
C SER A 17 10.45 35.71 -0.28
N LEU A 18 11.41 35.38 0.59
CA LEU A 18 11.88 34.01 0.79
C LEU A 18 10.78 33.09 1.33
N ARG A 19 9.91 33.58 2.22
CA ARG A 19 8.75 32.80 2.68
C ARG A 19 7.77 32.57 1.54
N ALA A 20 7.39 33.63 0.81
CA ALA A 20 6.50 33.52 -0.34
C ALA A 20 7.04 32.58 -1.42
N THR A 21 8.35 32.64 -1.72
CA THR A 21 8.99 31.73 -2.68
C THR A 21 9.01 30.29 -2.18
N LYS A 22 9.23 30.04 -0.88
CA LYS A 22 9.15 28.69 -0.31
C LYS A 22 7.73 28.12 -0.38
N ASP A 23 6.73 28.93 -0.06
CA ASP A 23 5.32 28.54 -0.11
C ASP A 23 4.89 28.25 -1.57
N GLN A 24 5.30 29.11 -2.50
CA GLN A 24 5.04 28.92 -3.93
C GLN A 24 5.76 27.68 -4.50
N TYR A 25 6.98 27.41 -4.05
CA TYR A 25 7.72 26.20 -4.44
C TYR A 25 7.02 24.94 -3.93
N ALA A 26 6.57 24.92 -2.67
CA ALA A 26 5.83 23.80 -2.09
C ALA A 26 4.52 23.51 -2.85
N LEU A 27 3.73 24.53 -3.16
CA LEU A 27 2.48 24.39 -3.94
C LEU A 27 2.74 23.88 -5.37
N SER A 28 3.81 24.35 -6.02
CA SER A 28 4.17 23.90 -7.38
C SER A 28 4.59 22.43 -7.41
N GLN A 29 5.37 21.98 -6.41
CA GLN A 29 5.80 20.58 -6.28
C GLN A 29 4.60 19.66 -6.05
N GLN A 30 3.66 20.07 -5.21
CA GLN A 30 2.44 19.31 -4.92
C GLN A 30 1.60 19.09 -6.19
N THR A 31 1.44 20.12 -7.02
CA THR A 31 0.69 20.03 -8.29
C THR A 31 1.35 19.04 -9.26
N VAL A 32 2.69 19.00 -9.32
CA VAL A 32 3.42 18.07 -10.18
C VAL A 32 3.27 16.62 -9.73
N VAL A 33 3.32 16.35 -8.42
CA VAL A 33 3.11 14.99 -7.90
C VAL A 33 1.67 14.54 -8.15
N THR A 34 0.68 15.40 -7.91
CA THR A 34 -0.74 15.10 -8.19
C THR A 34 -0.97 14.72 -9.67
N ASP A 35 -0.41 15.48 -10.62
CA ASP A 35 -0.53 15.17 -12.04
C ASP A 35 0.10 13.81 -12.41
N ARG A 36 1.26 13.49 -11.82
CA ARG A 36 1.94 12.20 -12.04
C ARG A 36 1.16 11.03 -11.44
N VAL A 37 0.56 11.20 -10.26
CA VAL A 37 -0.33 10.20 -9.65
C VAL A 37 -1.55 9.99 -10.54
N HIS A 38 -2.19 11.06 -11.00
CA HIS A 38 -3.37 10.98 -11.87
C HIS A 38 -3.07 10.16 -13.14
N LYS A 39 -1.98 10.49 -13.84
CA LYS A 39 -1.53 9.74 -15.03
C LYS A 39 -1.24 8.27 -14.72
N ALA A 40 -0.62 7.97 -13.58
CA ALA A 40 -0.38 6.59 -13.18
C ALA A 40 -1.71 5.83 -12.96
N VAL A 41 -2.69 6.46 -12.33
CA VAL A 41 -4.03 5.87 -12.11
C VAL A 41 -4.75 5.60 -13.43
N GLU A 42 -4.66 6.49 -14.42
CA GLU A 42 -5.23 6.25 -15.76
C GLU A 42 -4.64 5.00 -16.41
N HIS A 43 -3.34 4.77 -16.28
CA HIS A 43 -2.71 3.55 -16.80
C HIS A 43 -3.09 2.29 -16.01
N LEU A 44 -3.40 2.42 -14.72
CA LEU A 44 -3.78 1.33 -13.84
C LEU A 44 -5.15 0.72 -14.20
N THR A 45 -6.06 1.50 -14.80
CA THR A 45 -7.40 1.05 -15.21
C THR A 45 -7.45 0.46 -16.62
N THR A 46 -6.30 0.37 -17.30
CA THR A 46 -6.23 -0.19 -18.65
C THR A 46 -6.31 -1.72 -18.66
N ASP A 47 -6.74 -2.29 -19.78
CA ASP A 47 -6.74 -3.73 -20.04
C ASP A 47 -5.33 -4.31 -20.28
N LYS A 48 -4.34 -3.44 -20.54
CA LYS A 48 -2.96 -3.82 -20.86
C LYS A 48 -2.12 -4.10 -19.61
N PRO A 49 -1.71 -5.35 -19.36
CA PRO A 49 -0.99 -5.71 -18.14
C PRO A 49 0.35 -4.96 -17.99
N GLU A 50 1.07 -4.68 -19.08
CA GLU A 50 2.34 -3.96 -19.06
C GLU A 50 2.18 -2.50 -18.60
N ALA A 51 1.06 -1.87 -18.99
CA ALA A 51 0.74 -0.50 -18.57
C ALA A 51 0.39 -0.46 -17.08
N ARG A 52 -0.38 -1.46 -16.59
CA ARG A 52 -0.69 -1.58 -15.16
C ARG A 52 0.55 -1.77 -14.31
N LEU A 53 1.48 -2.64 -14.72
CA LEU A 53 2.75 -2.84 -14.01
C LEU A 53 3.60 -1.58 -13.96
N SER A 54 3.70 -0.87 -15.10
CA SER A 54 4.43 0.39 -15.17
C SER A 54 3.83 1.44 -14.24
N ALA A 55 2.49 1.51 -14.17
CA ALA A 55 1.77 2.38 -13.25
C ALA A 55 2.04 2.03 -11.78
N ILE A 56 2.01 0.75 -11.42
CA ILE A 56 2.26 0.28 -10.05
C ILE A 56 3.67 0.71 -9.57
N PHE A 57 4.69 0.51 -10.40
CA PHE A 57 6.06 0.92 -10.03
C PHE A 57 6.25 2.44 -10.04
N LEU A 58 5.54 3.17 -10.91
CA LEU A 58 5.54 4.63 -10.89
C LEU A 58 4.91 5.16 -9.59
N LEU A 59 3.77 4.59 -9.16
CA LEU A 59 3.13 4.92 -7.89
C LEU A 59 4.06 4.64 -6.71
N GLU A 60 4.71 3.48 -6.68
CA GLU A 60 5.70 3.19 -5.64
C GLU A 60 6.81 4.24 -5.57
N ARG A 61 7.36 4.63 -6.74
CA ARG A 61 8.40 5.65 -6.80
C ARG A 61 7.88 6.99 -6.28
N LEU A 62 6.67 7.40 -6.66
CA LEU A 62 6.04 8.62 -6.19
C LEU A 62 5.83 8.60 -4.66
N ALA A 63 5.44 7.47 -4.08
CA ALA A 63 5.27 7.32 -2.63
C ALA A 63 6.59 7.36 -1.85
N LYS A 64 7.72 7.06 -2.51
CA LYS A 64 9.07 7.23 -1.95
C LYS A 64 9.54 8.68 -2.08
N ASP A 65 9.29 9.30 -3.22
CA ASP A 65 9.73 10.66 -3.55
C ASP A 65 8.89 11.72 -2.80
N SER A 66 7.64 11.42 -2.44
CA SER A 66 6.72 12.31 -1.71
C SER A 66 6.09 11.62 -0.49
N PRO A 67 6.64 11.84 0.71
CA PRO A 67 6.06 11.31 1.95
C PRO A 67 4.64 11.80 2.22
N ALA A 68 4.28 13.01 1.74
CA ALA A 68 2.94 13.57 1.91
C ALA A 68 1.87 12.83 1.08
N ASP A 69 2.25 12.30 -0.08
CA ASP A 69 1.34 11.55 -0.97
C ASP A 69 1.37 10.04 -0.70
N HIS A 70 2.29 9.58 0.16
CA HIS A 70 2.48 8.18 0.52
C HIS A 70 1.17 7.49 0.97
N PRO A 71 0.38 8.04 1.92
CA PRO A 71 -0.86 7.40 2.37
C PRO A 71 -1.84 7.18 1.21
N THR A 72 -2.11 8.24 0.44
CA THR A 72 -3.04 8.23 -0.69
C THR A 72 -2.64 7.22 -1.76
N ILE A 73 -1.34 7.13 -2.08
CA ILE A 73 -0.85 6.20 -3.10
C ILE A 73 -1.08 4.75 -2.66
N TYR A 74 -0.82 4.41 -1.39
CA TYR A 74 -1.06 3.05 -0.92
C TYR A 74 -2.56 2.72 -0.79
N SER A 75 -3.42 3.70 -0.47
CA SER A 75 -4.88 3.52 -0.54
C SER A 75 -5.38 3.30 -1.98
N ILE A 76 -4.79 3.99 -2.98
CA ILE A 76 -5.08 3.75 -4.41
C ILE A 76 -4.70 2.32 -4.80
N LEU A 77 -3.51 1.88 -4.42
CA LEU A 77 -3.03 0.53 -4.69
C LEU A 77 -3.92 -0.54 -4.02
N ALA A 78 -4.37 -0.29 -2.79
CA ALA A 78 -5.28 -1.16 -2.07
C ALA A 78 -6.66 -1.26 -2.77
N SER A 79 -7.21 -0.11 -3.20
CA SER A 79 -8.45 -0.05 -3.99
C SER A 79 -8.35 -0.81 -5.32
N TYR A 80 -7.19 -0.77 -5.96
CA TYR A 80 -6.94 -1.58 -7.14
C TYR A 80 -6.99 -3.08 -6.82
N VAL A 81 -6.40 -3.53 -5.71
CA VAL A 81 -6.50 -4.93 -5.26
C VAL A 81 -7.95 -5.32 -5.00
N HIS A 82 -8.76 -4.48 -4.34
CA HIS A 82 -10.20 -4.74 -4.16
C HIS A 82 -10.93 -4.92 -5.49
N THR A 83 -10.62 -4.07 -6.47
CA THR A 83 -11.26 -4.11 -7.79
C THR A 83 -10.86 -5.37 -8.57
N GLN A 84 -9.56 -5.71 -8.54
CA GLN A 84 -9.04 -6.84 -9.31
C GLN A 84 -9.12 -8.17 -8.58
N SER A 85 -9.28 -8.21 -7.26
CA SER A 85 -9.34 -9.45 -6.50
C SER A 85 -10.32 -9.39 -5.34
N PRO A 86 -11.62 -9.16 -5.58
CA PRO A 86 -12.63 -9.22 -4.52
C PRO A 86 -12.80 -10.66 -4.01
N VAL A 87 -13.18 -10.84 -2.74
CA VAL A 87 -13.27 -12.16 -2.08
C VAL A 87 -14.14 -13.17 -2.84
N TRP A 88 -15.19 -12.72 -3.54
CA TRP A 88 -16.04 -13.62 -4.31
C TRP A 88 -15.30 -14.30 -5.48
N LYS A 89 -14.22 -13.71 -6.02
CA LYS A 89 -13.38 -14.37 -7.04
C LYS A 89 -12.78 -15.68 -6.51
N CYS A 90 -12.54 -15.79 -5.20
CA CYS A 90 -12.05 -17.03 -4.58
C CYS A 90 -13.07 -18.17 -4.63
N ARG A 91 -14.37 -17.89 -4.82
CA ARG A 91 -15.40 -18.92 -5.01
C ARG A 91 -15.41 -19.49 -6.43
N LEU A 92 -14.76 -18.82 -7.37
CA LEU A 92 -14.58 -19.26 -8.75
C LEU A 92 -13.26 -20.01 -8.97
N VAL A 93 -12.30 -19.84 -8.06
CA VAL A 93 -11.09 -20.66 -8.03
C VAL A 93 -11.47 -22.03 -7.48
N GLY A 94 -11.23 -23.06 -8.30
CA GLY A 94 -11.73 -24.42 -8.13
C GLY A 94 -11.35 -25.12 -6.81
N LYS A 95 -11.82 -26.37 -6.70
CA LYS A 95 -11.73 -27.23 -5.51
C LYS A 95 -10.34 -27.21 -4.85
N PRO A 96 -10.24 -27.54 -3.54
CA PRO A 96 -8.96 -27.76 -2.87
C PRO A 96 -8.05 -28.67 -3.72
N GLY A 97 -6.90 -28.15 -4.15
CA GLY A 97 -5.97 -28.83 -5.05
C GLY A 97 -5.81 -28.22 -6.45
N GLU A 98 -6.67 -27.29 -6.88
CA GLU A 98 -6.54 -26.63 -8.20
C GLU A 98 -6.04 -25.16 -8.07
N PRO A 99 -5.02 -24.73 -8.86
CA PRO A 99 -4.52 -23.36 -8.80
C PRO A 99 -5.33 -22.37 -9.64
N GLY A 100 -5.91 -21.37 -8.99
CA GLY A 100 -5.99 -20.01 -9.54
C GLY A 100 -4.76 -19.26 -9.04
N ARG A 101 -3.82 -18.94 -9.94
CA ARG A 101 -2.68 -18.08 -9.59
C ARG A 101 -3.22 -16.65 -9.42
N LEU A 102 -2.83 -15.99 -8.33
CA LEU A 102 -3.10 -14.56 -8.14
C LEU A 102 -2.66 -13.79 -9.39
N GLU A 103 -3.50 -12.87 -9.87
CA GLU A 103 -3.19 -12.04 -11.03
C GLU A 103 -1.84 -11.33 -10.80
N TYR A 104 -1.01 -11.24 -11.85
CA TYR A 104 0.40 -10.87 -11.72
C TYR A 104 0.58 -9.43 -11.22
N ASP A 105 -0.28 -8.52 -11.68
CA ASP A 105 -0.38 -7.15 -11.22
C ASP A 105 -0.83 -7.06 -9.76
N VAL A 106 -1.83 -7.83 -9.34
CA VAL A 106 -2.25 -7.90 -7.92
C VAL A 106 -1.09 -8.36 -7.04
N GLN A 107 -0.38 -9.43 -7.43
CA GLN A 107 0.82 -9.87 -6.72
C GLN A 107 1.92 -8.79 -6.69
N THR A 108 2.04 -7.99 -7.75
CA THR A 108 3.00 -6.87 -7.81
C THR A 108 2.60 -5.77 -6.84
N VAL A 109 1.32 -5.41 -6.76
CA VAL A 109 0.81 -4.45 -5.78
C VAL A 109 1.07 -4.92 -4.36
N LEU A 110 0.78 -6.18 -4.04
CA LEU A 110 1.08 -6.76 -2.74
C LEU A 110 2.57 -6.66 -2.39
N THR A 111 3.45 -6.88 -3.38
CA THR A 111 4.90 -6.73 -3.20
C THR A 111 5.29 -5.29 -2.89
N VAL A 112 4.66 -4.32 -3.56
CA VAL A 112 4.89 -2.88 -3.35
C VAL A 112 4.37 -2.41 -1.99
N ILE A 113 3.18 -2.85 -1.59
CA ILE A 113 2.60 -2.60 -0.26
C ILE A 113 3.50 -3.20 0.83
N GLY A 114 3.90 -4.47 0.66
CA GLY A 114 4.72 -5.20 1.62
C GLY A 114 6.14 -4.68 1.80
N ARG A 115 6.62 -3.78 0.95
CA ARG A 115 7.94 -3.13 1.10
C ARG A 115 7.85 -1.62 1.29
N ARG A 116 6.66 -1.12 1.61
CA ARG A 116 6.45 0.32 1.84
C ARG A 116 7.32 0.81 2.99
N HIS A 117 7.59 2.11 2.98
CA HIS A 117 8.34 2.75 4.04
C HIS A 117 7.43 3.12 5.21
N VAL A 118 7.27 2.19 6.17
CA VAL A 118 6.37 2.32 7.33
C VAL A 118 6.52 3.63 8.12
N PRO A 119 7.71 4.26 8.27
CA PRO A 119 7.81 5.59 8.90
C PRO A 119 7.07 6.72 8.18
N HIS A 120 6.68 6.53 6.92
CA HIS A 120 5.79 7.46 6.19
C HIS A 120 4.31 7.12 6.34
N ASP A 121 3.95 5.99 6.96
CA ASP A 121 2.57 5.72 7.35
C ASP A 121 2.15 6.75 8.43
N THR A 122 1.13 7.52 8.12
CA THR A 122 0.44 8.43 9.05
C THR A 122 -0.79 7.76 9.65
N ALA A 123 -1.47 8.44 10.58
CA ALA A 123 -2.77 7.98 11.10
C ALA A 123 -3.84 7.82 10.00
N ASP A 124 -3.70 8.54 8.89
CA ASP A 124 -4.58 8.45 7.72
C ASP A 124 -4.15 7.36 6.73
N THR A 125 -3.02 6.67 6.99
CA THR A 125 -2.57 5.54 6.15
C THR A 125 -3.38 4.30 6.50
N ASP A 126 -4.58 4.24 5.94
CA ASP A 126 -5.42 3.05 5.97
C ASP A 126 -5.23 2.26 4.66
N ILE A 127 -4.55 1.13 4.77
CA ILE A 127 -4.36 0.18 3.68
C ILE A 127 -5.35 -0.95 3.90
N ASP A 128 -6.51 -0.78 3.29
CA ASP A 128 -7.60 -1.74 3.35
C ASP A 128 -7.46 -2.79 2.25
N LEU A 129 -7.25 -4.04 2.66
CA LEU A 129 -7.26 -5.22 1.81
C LEU A 129 -8.33 -6.23 2.29
N SER A 130 -9.28 -5.78 3.09
CA SER A 130 -10.36 -6.62 3.62
C SER A 130 -11.21 -7.21 2.51
N GLU A 131 -11.81 -8.37 2.74
CA GLU A 131 -12.68 -9.02 1.76
C GLU A 131 -12.06 -9.13 0.35
N THR A 132 -10.75 -9.39 0.28
CA THR A 132 -10.05 -9.68 -0.98
C THR A 132 -9.69 -11.16 -1.12
N CYS A 133 -9.44 -11.59 -2.36
CA CYS A 133 -9.04 -12.95 -2.73
C CYS A 133 -7.54 -12.99 -3.02
N LEU A 134 -6.73 -13.29 -2.00
CA LEU A 134 -5.26 -13.28 -2.07
C LEU A 134 -4.68 -14.69 -1.88
N THR A 135 -5.40 -15.73 -2.32
CA THR A 135 -4.99 -17.12 -2.17
C THR A 135 -3.64 -17.36 -2.83
N ARG A 136 -2.75 -18.07 -2.14
CA ARG A 136 -1.39 -18.37 -2.61
C ARG A 136 -0.54 -17.14 -2.93
N ALA A 137 -0.86 -15.98 -2.33
CA ALA A 137 -0.02 -14.80 -2.43
C ALA A 137 1.38 -15.10 -1.88
N ARG A 138 2.41 -14.55 -2.55
CA ARG A 138 3.81 -14.61 -2.11
C ARG A 138 4.11 -13.33 -1.35
N LEU A 139 4.18 -13.44 -0.02
CA LEU A 139 4.29 -12.34 0.93
C LEU A 139 5.43 -12.58 1.95
N ARG A 140 6.42 -13.41 1.59
CA ARG A 140 7.57 -13.71 2.42
C ARG A 140 8.29 -12.41 2.83
N GLY A 141 8.43 -12.19 4.14
CA GLY A 141 9.08 -11.00 4.69
C GLY A 141 8.34 -9.68 4.43
N ALA A 142 7.09 -9.72 3.94
CA ALA A 142 6.32 -8.51 3.68
C ALA A 142 5.94 -7.81 4.99
N ASP A 143 5.99 -6.49 5.00
CA ASP A 143 5.40 -5.67 6.04
C ASP A 143 3.92 -5.45 5.76
N LEU A 144 3.10 -6.20 6.49
CA LEU A 144 1.65 -6.14 6.51
C LEU A 144 1.15 -5.63 7.88
N GLY A 145 2.02 -4.99 8.67
CA GLY A 145 1.67 -4.47 9.97
C GLY A 145 0.61 -3.37 9.88
N ARG A 146 -0.36 -3.40 10.79
CA ARG A 146 -1.51 -2.48 10.88
C ARG A 146 -2.48 -2.49 9.69
N LEU A 147 -2.28 -3.36 8.69
CA LEU A 147 -3.20 -3.46 7.55
C LEU A 147 -4.56 -4.00 7.99
N ASN A 148 -5.62 -3.56 7.31
CA ASN A 148 -6.91 -4.22 7.41
C ASN A 148 -6.98 -5.41 6.43
N LEU A 149 -7.00 -6.62 6.96
CA LEU A 149 -7.07 -7.89 6.23
C LEU A 149 -8.32 -8.70 6.65
N ALA A 150 -9.34 -8.02 7.19
CA ALA A 150 -10.54 -8.66 7.69
C ALA A 150 -11.28 -9.41 6.56
N GLY A 151 -11.65 -10.66 6.80
CA GLY A 151 -12.35 -11.49 5.81
C GLY A 151 -11.53 -11.82 4.55
N THR A 152 -10.25 -11.43 4.48
CA THR A 152 -9.39 -11.70 3.33
C THR A 152 -9.10 -13.19 3.24
N ASN A 153 -9.17 -13.75 2.03
CA ASN A 153 -8.79 -15.13 1.79
C ASN A 153 -7.31 -15.22 1.41
N LEU A 154 -6.47 -15.58 2.38
CA LEU A 154 -5.03 -15.82 2.27
C LEU A 154 -4.70 -17.32 2.20
N ALA A 155 -5.66 -18.18 1.82
CA ALA A 155 -5.41 -19.61 1.84
C ALA A 155 -4.23 -20.01 0.95
N GLY A 156 -3.31 -20.79 1.50
CA GLY A 156 -2.07 -21.21 0.84
C GLY A 156 -1.03 -20.11 0.63
N ALA A 157 -1.21 -18.90 1.20
CA ALA A 157 -0.24 -17.82 1.06
C ALA A 157 1.09 -18.16 1.77
N ASP A 158 2.21 -17.73 1.18
CA ASP A 158 3.52 -17.77 1.84
C ASP A 158 3.74 -16.45 2.58
N LEU A 159 3.56 -16.48 3.89
CA LEU A 159 3.77 -15.38 4.84
C LEU A 159 5.02 -15.62 5.70
N THR A 160 5.96 -16.47 5.25
CA THR A 160 7.18 -16.77 6.01
C THR A 160 7.92 -15.48 6.37
N GLY A 161 8.15 -15.24 7.66
CA GLY A 161 8.83 -14.04 8.15
C GLY A 161 8.09 -12.71 7.93
N ALA A 162 6.82 -12.73 7.53
CA ALA A 162 6.04 -11.51 7.33
C ALA A 162 5.78 -10.80 8.66
N ASN A 163 5.77 -9.46 8.65
CA ASN A 163 5.30 -8.66 9.77
C ASN A 163 3.78 -8.47 9.62
N LEU A 164 3.00 -9.00 10.54
CA LEU A 164 1.54 -8.84 10.66
C LEU A 164 1.19 -8.17 12.00
N ALA A 165 2.14 -7.47 12.63
CA ALA A 165 1.92 -6.84 13.93
C ALA A 165 0.78 -5.81 13.84
N ASP A 166 -0.13 -5.87 14.81
CA ASP A 166 -1.33 -5.04 14.89
C ASP A 166 -2.26 -5.11 13.64
N ALA A 167 -2.08 -6.10 12.75
CA ALA A 167 -2.94 -6.26 11.58
C ALA A 167 -4.34 -6.76 12.00
N ASN A 168 -5.37 -6.31 11.29
CA ASN A 168 -6.72 -6.82 11.49
C ASN A 168 -6.98 -8.03 10.58
N LEU A 169 -6.91 -9.24 11.13
CA LEU A 169 -7.16 -10.51 10.44
C LEU A 169 -8.53 -11.10 10.80
N ALA A 170 -9.47 -10.30 11.32
CA ALA A 170 -10.76 -10.80 11.78
C ALA A 170 -11.51 -11.55 10.65
N GLY A 171 -11.86 -12.80 10.87
CA GLY A 171 -12.53 -13.64 9.86
C GLY A 171 -11.69 -14.00 8.63
N ALA A 172 -10.39 -13.69 8.60
CA ALA A 172 -9.52 -14.04 7.48
C ALA A 172 -9.36 -15.56 7.33
N ASN A 173 -9.24 -16.05 6.10
CA ASN A 173 -8.95 -17.45 5.83
C ASN A 173 -7.45 -17.64 5.57
N LEU A 174 -6.74 -18.25 6.52
CA LEU A 174 -5.31 -18.59 6.48
C LEU A 174 -5.10 -20.12 6.35
N ALA A 175 -6.10 -20.88 5.88
CA ALA A 175 -5.95 -22.32 5.64
C ALA A 175 -4.75 -22.58 4.71
N ASP A 176 -3.88 -23.52 5.08
CA ASP A 176 -2.65 -23.86 4.35
C ASP A 176 -1.62 -22.73 4.19
N ALA A 177 -1.82 -21.58 4.84
CA ALA A 177 -0.82 -20.50 4.80
C ALA A 177 0.45 -20.90 5.58
N VAL A 178 1.61 -20.52 5.06
CA VAL A 178 2.91 -20.73 5.72
C VAL A 178 3.22 -19.48 6.54
N LEU A 179 3.26 -19.61 7.86
CA LEU A 179 3.47 -18.51 8.82
C LEU A 179 4.80 -18.63 9.58
N ASP A 180 5.74 -19.43 9.09
CA ASP A 180 6.99 -19.69 9.78
C ASP A 180 7.75 -18.37 10.03
N GLY A 181 7.97 -18.03 11.30
CA GLY A 181 8.64 -16.79 11.69
C GLY A 181 7.85 -15.50 11.43
N ALA A 182 6.57 -15.57 11.08
CA ALA A 182 5.73 -14.38 10.96
C ALA A 182 5.47 -13.75 12.33
N ASP A 183 5.47 -12.40 12.40
CA ASP A 183 5.14 -11.66 13.60
C ASP A 183 3.64 -11.32 13.62
N LEU A 184 2.88 -11.93 14.54
CA LEU A 184 1.45 -11.69 14.75
C LEU A 184 1.17 -10.89 16.03
N THR A 185 2.17 -10.22 16.60
CA THR A 185 2.03 -9.47 17.84
C THR A 185 0.91 -8.42 17.73
N GLY A 186 -0.09 -8.49 18.60
CA GLY A 186 -1.21 -7.54 18.59
C GLY A 186 -2.22 -7.74 17.44
N ALA A 187 -2.01 -8.70 16.54
CA ALA A 187 -2.92 -8.94 15.43
C ALA A 187 -4.31 -9.40 15.92
N ASN A 188 -5.38 -8.86 15.34
CA ASN A 188 -6.73 -9.31 15.61
C ASN A 188 -7.06 -10.55 14.76
N THR A 189 -6.97 -11.74 15.34
CA THR A 189 -7.27 -13.00 14.64
C THR A 189 -8.66 -13.57 14.98
N LEU A 190 -9.58 -12.74 15.48
CA LEU A 190 -10.92 -13.21 15.87
C LEU A 190 -11.65 -13.86 14.68
N GLY A 191 -12.00 -15.14 14.81
CA GLY A 191 -12.68 -15.87 13.75
C GLY A 191 -11.82 -16.18 12.52
N ALA A 192 -10.51 -15.87 12.55
CA ALA A 192 -9.59 -16.27 11.50
C ALA A 192 -9.47 -17.81 11.46
N THR A 193 -9.46 -18.39 10.26
CA THR A 193 -9.30 -19.84 10.09
C THR A 193 -7.83 -20.15 9.83
N ILE A 194 -7.16 -20.82 10.77
CA ILE A 194 -5.78 -21.28 10.63
C ILE A 194 -5.80 -22.81 10.75
N SER A 195 -5.69 -23.50 9.62
CA SER A 195 -5.65 -24.96 9.58
C SER A 195 -4.56 -25.42 8.63
N ARG A 196 -3.76 -26.41 9.04
CA ARG A 196 -2.88 -27.13 8.12
C ARG A 196 -3.71 -28.17 7.37
N GLY A 197 -3.54 -28.24 6.05
CA GLY A 197 -4.12 -29.27 5.21
C GLY A 197 -3.57 -30.65 5.59
N PRO A 198 -4.29 -31.73 5.23
CA PRO A 198 -4.00 -33.08 5.70
C PRO A 198 -2.70 -33.73 5.15
N GLY A 199 -1.65 -32.97 4.85
CA GLY A 199 -0.40 -33.48 4.27
C GLY A 199 0.87 -32.69 4.56
N ALA A 200 0.88 -31.84 5.59
CA ALA A 200 2.07 -31.11 6.06
C ALA A 200 2.69 -31.77 7.31
#